data_AF-A0AAW6T433-F1
#
_entry.id   AF-A0AAW6T433-F1
#
_cell.length_a   1.000
_cell.length_b   1.000
_cell.length_c   1.000
_cell.angle_alpha   90.00
_cell.angle_beta   90.00
_cell.angle_gamma   90.00
#
_symmetry.space_group_name_H-M   'P 1'
#
loop_
_entity.id
_entity.type
_entity.pdbx_description
1 polymer ?
#
loop_
_entity_poly.entity_id
_entity_poly.type
_entity_poly.pdbx_seq_one_letter_code
_entity_poly.pdbx_strand_id
1 'polypeptide(L)'
;MRKDVQILGYILFLAGVFLFGMMHLAFAIYVPHLTGWGDPPGKLATILDQINGLAPYFLGISFMTIGGIIILFNIFKKYFL
;
A
#
# COMPACT_ATOMS: atom_id res chain seq x y z
N MET A 1 17.12 -6.86 -17.55
CA MET A 1 16.07 -5.82 -17.70
C MET A 1 16.78 -4.47 -17.85
N ARG A 2 16.18 -3.46 -18.51
CA ARG A 2 16.77 -2.10 -18.55
C ARG A 2 16.89 -1.55 -17.13
N LYS A 3 17.99 -0.85 -16.83
CA LYS A 3 18.25 -0.26 -15.50
C LYS A 3 17.13 0.69 -15.07
N ASP A 4 16.58 1.44 -16.01
CA ASP A 4 15.48 2.39 -15.77
C ASP A 4 14.23 1.69 -15.19
N VAL A 5 13.90 0.50 -15.70
CA VAL A 5 12.74 -0.29 -15.23
C VAL A 5 13.00 -0.87 -13.83
N GLN A 6 14.25 -1.23 -13.52
CA GLN A 6 14.61 -1.68 -12.16
C GLN A 6 14.46 -0.53 -11.16
N ILE A 7 14.95 0.65 -11.51
CA ILE A 7 14.84 1.87 -10.68
C ILE A 7 13.37 2.21 -10.46
N LEU A 8 12.53 2.16 -11.52
CA LEU A 8 11.09 2.36 -11.40
C LEU A 8 10.46 1.34 -10.44
N GLY A 9 10.85 0.07 -10.52
CA GLY A 9 10.38 -0.98 -9.59
C GLY A 9 10.68 -0.65 -8.14
N TYR A 10 11.91 -0.20 -7.82
CA TYR A 10 12.28 0.22 -6.47
C TYR A 10 11.51 1.46 -6.01
N ILE A 11 11.36 2.47 -6.87
CA ILE A 11 10.61 3.69 -6.55
C ILE A 11 9.15 3.36 -6.26
N LEU A 12 8.50 2.58 -7.13
CA LEU A 12 7.11 2.14 -6.93
C LEU A 12 6.96 1.34 -5.64
N PHE A 13 7.87 0.39 -5.38
CA PHE A 13 7.79 -0.42 -4.17
C PHE A 13 7.91 0.44 -2.89
N LEU A 14 8.92 1.31 -2.82
CA LEU A 14 9.14 2.18 -1.66
C LEU A 14 8.01 3.20 -1.48
N ALA A 15 7.52 3.79 -2.58
CA ALA A 15 6.37 4.68 -2.54
C ALA A 15 5.13 3.96 -2.04
N GLY A 16 4.87 2.72 -2.49
CA GLY A 16 3.77 1.90 -2.03
C GLY A 16 3.85 1.58 -0.53
N VAL A 17 5.04 1.18 -0.04
CA VAL A 17 5.27 0.91 1.39
C VAL A 17 5.01 2.16 2.23
N PHE A 18 5.53 3.31 1.77
CA PHE A 18 5.33 4.58 2.46
C PHE A 18 3.85 4.98 2.52
N LEU A 19 3.14 4.92 1.39
CA LEU A 19 1.74 5.29 1.31
C LEU A 19 0.86 4.36 2.15
N PHE A 20 1.10 3.05 2.09
CA PHE A 20 0.40 2.05 2.88
C PHE A 20 0.68 2.18 4.39
N GLY A 21 1.93 2.49 4.76
CA GLY A 21 2.33 2.75 6.14
C GLY A 21 1.68 4.01 6.71
N MET A 22 1.66 5.10 5.94
CA MET A 22 0.94 6.33 6.32
C MET A 22 -0.55 6.08 6.53
N MET A 23 -1.17 5.21 5.73
CA MET A 23 -2.56 4.83 5.95
C MET A 23 -2.74 4.12 7.29
N HIS A 24 -1.88 3.17 7.64
CA HIS A 24 -1.95 2.50 8.95
C HIS A 24 -1.75 3.47 10.12
N LEU A 25 -0.89 4.47 9.95
CA LEU A 25 -0.74 5.54 10.93
C LEU A 25 -2.03 6.38 11.06
N ALA A 26 -2.62 6.78 9.94
CA ALA A 26 -3.89 7.51 9.92
C ALA A 26 -5.02 6.71 10.58
N PHE A 27 -5.10 5.41 10.32
CA PHE A 27 -6.03 4.51 11.03
C PHE A 27 -5.79 4.55 12.54
N ALA A 28 -4.55 4.37 13.00
CA ALA A 28 -4.23 4.33 14.42
C ALA A 28 -4.61 5.64 15.14
N ILE A 29 -4.43 6.78 14.48
CA ILE A 29 -4.83 8.10 14.99
C ILE A 29 -6.35 8.24 15.03
N TYR A 30 -7.06 7.67 14.06
CA TYR A 30 -8.50 7.86 13.92
C TYR A 30 -9.33 6.88 14.76
N VAL A 31 -8.86 5.65 14.97
CA VAL A 31 -9.55 4.59 15.74
C VAL A 31 -10.12 5.05 17.10
N PRO A 32 -9.40 5.84 17.92
CA PRO A 32 -9.90 6.31 19.22
C PRO A 32 -11.14 7.20 19.13
N HIS A 33 -11.37 7.86 17.98
CA HIS A 33 -12.51 8.75 17.76
C HIS A 33 -13.80 8.00 17.42
N LEU A 34 -13.74 6.68 17.20
CA LEU A 34 -14.91 5.87 16.88
C LEU A 34 -15.50 5.19 18.11
N THR A 35 -16.73 5.60 18.44
CA THR A 35 -17.59 4.98 19.46
C THR A 35 -18.31 3.77 18.87
N GLY A 36 -18.26 2.63 19.57
CA GLY A 36 -18.93 1.40 19.16
C GLY A 36 -18.19 0.57 18.09
N TRP A 37 -18.25 -0.76 18.23
CA TRP A 37 -17.70 -1.72 17.27
C TRP A 37 -18.80 -2.45 16.45
N GLY A 38 -20.07 -2.15 16.73
CA GLY A 38 -21.20 -3.03 16.41
C GLY A 38 -22.06 -2.62 15.20
N ASP A 39 -21.95 -1.39 14.70
CA ASP A 39 -22.84 -0.93 13.63
C ASP A 39 -22.21 -1.14 12.23
N PRO A 40 -22.97 -1.69 11.25
CA PRO A 40 -22.56 -1.73 9.85
C PRO A 40 -22.21 -0.32 9.35
N PRO A 41 -21.14 -0.10 8.55
CA PRO A 41 -20.37 -1.09 7.78
C PRO A 41 -19.11 -1.67 8.49
N GLY A 42 -18.97 -1.49 9.81
CA GLY A 42 -17.80 -1.93 10.57
C GLY A 42 -16.66 -0.92 10.58
N LYS A 43 -15.87 -0.88 11.68
CA LYS A 43 -14.88 0.19 11.95
C LYS A 43 -13.94 0.47 10.79
N LEU A 44 -13.41 -0.55 10.12
CA LEU A 44 -12.38 -0.36 9.09
C LEU A 44 -12.93 0.40 7.85
N ALA A 45 -14.13 0.05 7.41
CA ALA A 45 -14.80 0.73 6.30
C ALA A 45 -15.19 2.17 6.69
N THR A 46 -15.71 2.37 7.90
CA THR A 46 -16.05 3.71 8.41
C THR A 46 -14.82 4.62 8.50
N ILE A 47 -13.69 4.11 9.00
CA ILE A 47 -12.45 4.90 9.08
C ILE A 47 -11.97 5.25 7.67
N LEU A 48 -11.92 4.28 6.76
CA LEU A 48 -11.47 4.48 5.39
C LEU A 48 -12.30 5.51 4.63
N ASP A 49 -13.62 5.50 4.83
CA ASP A 49 -14.50 6.50 4.25
C ASP A 49 -14.24 7.90 4.87
N GLN A 50 -14.17 7.97 6.19
CA GLN A 50 -14.00 9.25 6.91
C GLN A 50 -12.64 9.91 6.68
N ILE A 51 -11.57 9.14 6.50
CA ILE A 51 -10.23 9.71 6.21
C ILE A 51 -9.97 9.84 4.69
N ASN A 52 -10.97 9.58 3.83
CA ASN A 52 -10.81 9.44 2.38
C ASN A 52 -9.65 8.48 2.03
N GLY A 53 -9.50 7.44 2.84
CA GLY A 53 -8.38 6.52 2.87
C GLY A 53 -8.41 5.46 1.80
N LEU A 54 -9.56 5.20 1.17
CA LEU A 54 -9.70 4.14 0.17
C LEU A 54 -8.71 4.30 -0.98
N ALA A 55 -8.67 5.49 -1.60
CA ALA A 55 -7.77 5.77 -2.72
C ALA A 55 -6.28 5.57 -2.34
N PRO A 56 -5.73 6.22 -1.30
CA PRO A 56 -4.34 6.02 -0.91
C PRO A 56 -4.06 4.57 -0.46
N TYR A 57 -5.01 3.88 0.19
CA TYR A 57 -4.82 2.50 0.61
C TYR A 57 -4.66 1.54 -0.58
N PHE A 58 -5.57 1.60 -1.56
CA PHE A 58 -5.48 0.76 -2.75
C PHE A 58 -4.29 1.12 -3.64
N LEU A 59 -3.97 2.41 -3.75
CA LEU A 59 -2.83 2.88 -4.53
C LEU A 59 -1.50 2.43 -3.91
N GLY A 60 -1.39 2.46 -2.57
CA GLY A 60 -0.24 1.94 -1.84
C GLY A 60 -0.02 0.44 -2.09
N ILE A 61 -1.08 -0.37 -1.96
CA ILE A 61 -1.05 -1.81 -2.26
C ILE A 61 -0.65 -2.06 -3.72
N SER A 62 -1.22 -1.31 -4.66
CA SER A 62 -0.94 -1.47 -6.09
C SER A 62 0.53 -1.17 -6.41
N PHE A 63 1.07 -0.08 -5.86
CA PHE A 63 2.46 0.30 -6.05
C PHE A 63 3.44 -0.71 -5.45
N MET A 64 3.14 -1.21 -4.24
CA MET A 64 3.91 -2.30 -3.63
C MET A 64 3.89 -3.56 -4.49
N THR A 65 2.72 -3.96 -4.98
CA THR A 65 2.56 -5.21 -5.74
C THR A 65 3.27 -5.12 -7.08
N ILE A 66 3.04 -4.03 -7.83
CA ILE A 66 3.67 -3.82 -9.14
C ILE A 66 5.19 -3.67 -8.99
N GLY A 67 5.65 -2.83 -8.06
CA GLY A 67 7.08 -2.66 -7.80
C GLY A 67 7.76 -3.97 -7.38
N GLY A 68 7.10 -4.73 -6.49
CA GLY A 68 7.56 -6.04 -6.04
C GLY A 68 7.68 -7.06 -7.18
N ILE A 69 6.67 -7.14 -8.05
CA ILE A 69 6.70 -8.01 -9.24
C ILE A 69 7.88 -7.65 -10.16
N ILE A 70 8.12 -6.36 -10.41
CA ILE A 70 9.23 -5.91 -11.26
C ILE A 70 10.58 -6.33 -10.66
N ILE A 71 10.76 -6.16 -9.34
CA ILE A 71 11.98 -6.53 -8.63
C ILE A 71 12.18 -8.06 -8.64
N LEU A 72 11.14 -8.82 -8.30
CA LEU A 72 11.19 -10.29 -8.26
C LEU A 72 11.47 -10.87 -9.64
N PHE A 73 10.82 -10.37 -10.69
CA PHE A 73 11.07 -10.81 -12.05
C PHE A 73 12.51 -10.53 -12.49
N ASN A 74 13.06 -9.39 -12.09
CA ASN A 74 14.44 -9.05 -12.38
C ASN A 74 15.45 -9.96 -11.65
N ILE A 75 15.19 -10.29 -10.39
CA ILE A 75 15.99 -11.24 -9.63
C ILE A 75 15.90 -12.62 -10.27
N PHE A 76 14.68 -13.09 -10.57
CA PHE A 76 14.46 -14.38 -11.22
C PHE A 76 15.24 -14.48 -12.53
N LYS A 77 15.13 -13.47 -13.40
CA LYS A 77 15.88 -13.40 -14.66
C LYS A 77 17.40 -13.35 -14.47
N LYS A 78 17.92 -12.84 -13.35
CA LYS A 78 19.37 -12.75 -13.11
C LYS A 78 19.97 -14.08 -12.64
N TYR A 79 19.20 -14.86 -11.90
CA TYR A 79 19.72 -16.06 -11.22
C TYR A 79 19.27 -17.38 -11.86
N PHE A 80 18.14 -17.40 -12.58
CA PHE A 80 17.55 -18.64 -13.10
C PHE A 80 17.41 -18.67 -14.63
N LEU A 81 17.69 -17.56 -15.32
CA LEU A 81 17.57 -17.43 -16.77
C LEU A 81 18.85 -16.84 -17.36
#